data_AF-A0A081GJV3-F1
#
_entry.id   AF-A0A081GJV3-F1
#
_cell.length_a   1.000
_cell.length_b   1.000
_cell.length_c   1.000
_cell.angle_alpha   90.00
_cell.angle_beta   90.00
_cell.angle_gamma   90.00
#
_symmetry.space_group_name_H-M   'P 1'
#
loop_
_entity.id
_entity.type
_entity.pdbx_description
1 polymer ?
#
loop_
_entity_poly.entity_id
_entity_poly.type
_entity_poly.pdbx_seq_one_letter_code
_entity_poly.pdbx_strand_id
1 'polypeptide(L)'
;METLGVLEARRRFPELLDRAHEGEETLISRHGHPVAALVPLAQRHRPRRQALLGLKGSGRACWPGAPRQQAGTTGPIQPLGGSRAGLALGSAVAIDATALIPYLRGDASSRHQEPMIEAIAAGRWRGVLSMRTLMTLVQGPLRQGDEVLAARYEAVFSDPAAWTLVSLTPQVALAAARLQRPGTPATMEPEIALELASALHGGATAMISQDLRLLAALPLPSHPPLR
;
A
#
# COMPACT_ATOMS: atom_id res chain seq x y z
N MET A 1 -4.92 -6.34 -30.44
CA MET A 1 -5.72 -7.40 -29.79
C MET A 1 -5.80 -8.57 -30.76
N GLU A 2 -5.00 -9.60 -30.52
CA GLU A 2 -4.95 -10.82 -31.35
C GLU A 2 -5.99 -11.83 -30.86
N THR A 3 -6.62 -12.59 -31.76
CA THR A 3 -7.58 -13.64 -31.38
C THR A 3 -7.00 -15.01 -31.74
N LEU A 4 -6.84 -15.86 -30.73
CA LEU A 4 -6.31 -17.21 -30.85
C LEU A 4 -7.36 -18.26 -30.50
N GLY A 5 -7.37 -19.38 -31.22
CA GLY A 5 -8.15 -20.55 -30.82
C GLY A 5 -7.62 -21.17 -29.53
N VAL A 6 -8.49 -21.81 -28.74
CA VAL A 6 -8.14 -22.38 -27.43
C VAL A 6 -7.00 -23.40 -27.48
N LEU A 7 -6.88 -24.14 -28.59
CA LEU A 7 -5.82 -25.13 -28.79
C LEU A 7 -4.46 -24.45 -29.06
N GLU A 8 -4.46 -23.40 -29.87
CA GLU A 8 -3.29 -22.55 -30.17
C GLU A 8 -2.82 -21.85 -28.88
N ALA A 9 -3.75 -21.28 -28.14
CA ALA A 9 -3.48 -20.59 -26.88
C ALA A 9 -2.89 -21.54 -25.83
N ARG A 10 -3.36 -22.79 -25.75
CA ARG A 10 -2.78 -23.79 -24.84
C ARG A 10 -1.35 -24.16 -25.22
N ARG A 11 -1.03 -24.24 -26.51
CA ARG A 11 0.32 -24.58 -27.00
C ARG A 11 1.32 -23.44 -26.76
N ARG A 12 0.87 -22.20 -26.89
CA ARG A 12 1.69 -20.97 -26.76
C ARG A 12 1.53 -20.27 -25.41
N PHE A 13 0.97 -20.95 -24.40
CA PHE A 13 0.60 -20.30 -23.15
C PHE A 13 1.75 -19.54 -22.45
N PRO A 14 2.99 -20.08 -22.36
CA PRO A 14 4.11 -19.34 -21.78
C PRO A 14 4.42 -18.04 -22.53
N GLU A 15 4.51 -18.09 -23.86
CA GLU A 15 4.74 -16.92 -24.72
C GLU A 15 3.61 -15.87 -24.55
N LEU A 16 2.36 -16.31 -24.43
CA LEU A 16 1.22 -15.42 -24.19
C LEU A 16 1.29 -14.72 -22.82
N LEU A 17 1.88 -15.37 -21.81
CA LEU A 17 2.11 -14.73 -20.50
C LEU A 17 3.17 -13.63 -20.60
N ASP A 18 4.28 -13.89 -21.32
CA ASP A 18 5.33 -12.90 -21.55
C ASP A 18 4.79 -11.70 -22.31
N ARG A 19 4.03 -11.94 -23.39
CA ARG A 19 3.36 -10.87 -24.16
C ARG A 19 2.35 -10.09 -23.32
N ALA A 20 1.56 -10.77 -22.47
CA ALA A 20 0.66 -10.08 -21.55
C ALA A 20 1.43 -9.26 -20.49
N HIS A 21 2.60 -9.72 -20.05
CA HIS A 21 3.49 -8.95 -19.19
C HIS A 21 4.04 -7.71 -19.89
N GLU A 22 4.37 -7.81 -21.18
CA GLU A 22 4.82 -6.70 -22.04
C GLU A 22 3.70 -5.71 -22.41
N GLY A 23 2.44 -6.03 -22.10
CA GLY A 23 1.31 -5.13 -22.29
C GLY A 23 0.36 -5.50 -23.42
N GLU A 24 0.53 -6.66 -24.05
CA GLU A 24 -0.32 -7.12 -25.13
C GLU A 24 -1.57 -7.85 -24.65
N GLU A 25 -2.67 -7.68 -25.39
CA GLU A 25 -3.95 -8.33 -25.12
C GLU A 25 -4.25 -9.41 -26.17
N THR A 26 -4.62 -10.59 -25.70
CA THR A 26 -4.97 -11.75 -26.52
C THR A 26 -6.35 -12.30 -26.15
N LEU A 27 -7.26 -12.35 -27.12
CA LEU A 27 -8.55 -13.04 -27.00
C LEU A 27 -8.37 -14.54 -27.29
N ILE A 28 -9.00 -15.38 -26.48
CA ILE A 28 -9.03 -16.83 -26.65
C ILE A 28 -10.44 -17.23 -27.07
N SER A 29 -10.57 -17.86 -28.23
CA SER A 29 -11.82 -18.35 -28.80
C SER A 29 -11.94 -19.86 -28.73
N ARG A 30 -13.16 -20.37 -28.56
CA ARG A 30 -13.51 -21.79 -28.67
C ARG A 30 -14.55 -21.91 -29.78
N HIS A 31 -14.25 -22.73 -30.79
CA HIS A 31 -15.10 -22.88 -31.99
C HIS A 31 -15.47 -21.53 -32.62
N GLY A 32 -14.49 -20.61 -32.75
CA GLY A 32 -14.70 -19.27 -33.32
C GLY A 32 -15.37 -18.25 -32.40
N HIS A 33 -15.87 -18.67 -31.24
CA HIS A 33 -16.55 -17.79 -30.28
C HIS A 33 -15.56 -17.35 -29.19
N PRO A 34 -15.39 -16.04 -28.92
CA PRO A 34 -14.54 -15.57 -27.83
C PRO A 34 -15.06 -16.08 -26.48
N VAL A 35 -14.19 -16.72 -25.68
CA VAL A 35 -14.56 -17.30 -24.38
C VAL A 35 -13.67 -16.85 -23.22
N ALA A 36 -12.47 -16.35 -23.49
CA ALA A 36 -11.56 -15.81 -22.49
C ALA A 36 -10.64 -14.76 -23.11
N ALA A 37 -9.91 -14.02 -22.27
CA ALA A 37 -8.84 -13.14 -22.72
C ALA A 37 -7.66 -13.21 -21.74
N LEU A 38 -6.44 -13.21 -22.28
CA LEU A 38 -5.24 -12.84 -21.56
C LEU A 38 -5.04 -11.35 -21.72
N VAL A 39 -5.03 -10.64 -20.60
CA VAL A 39 -4.81 -9.19 -20.56
C VAL A 39 -3.68 -8.90 -19.59
N PRO A 40 -2.94 -7.80 -19.80
CA PRO A 40 -1.92 -7.36 -18.86
C PRO A 40 -2.50 -7.17 -17.47
N LEU A 41 -1.81 -7.71 -16.46
CA LEU A 41 -2.24 -7.60 -15.07
C LEU A 41 -2.40 -6.13 -14.64
N ALA A 42 -1.54 -5.25 -15.14
CA ALA A 42 -1.60 -3.81 -14.91
C ALA A 42 -2.91 -3.19 -15.43
N GLN A 43 -3.45 -3.63 -16.57
CA GLN A 43 -4.73 -3.14 -17.09
C GLN A 43 -5.92 -3.63 -16.27
N ARG A 44 -5.94 -4.91 -15.87
CA ARG A 44 -6.95 -5.48 -14.95
C ARG A 44 -7.09 -4.67 -13.67
N HIS A 45 -5.96 -4.18 -13.17
CA HIS A 45 -5.87 -3.44 -11.92
C HIS A 45 -6.03 -1.93 -12.06
N ARG A 46 -5.88 -1.36 -13.28
CA ARG A 46 -5.90 0.09 -13.51
C ARG A 46 -7.17 0.80 -13.01
N PRO A 47 -8.40 0.32 -13.29
CA PRO A 47 -9.62 1.00 -12.83
C PRO A 47 -9.70 1.04 -11.30
N ARG A 48 -9.29 -0.05 -10.64
CA ARG A 48 -9.32 -0.12 -9.17
C ARG A 48 -8.21 0.70 -8.53
N ARG A 49 -7.00 0.73 -9.11
CA ARG A 49 -5.92 1.63 -8.68
C ARG A 49 -6.31 3.10 -8.84
N GLN A 50 -7.09 3.46 -9.85
CA GLN A 50 -7.63 4.82 -10.00
C GLN A 50 -8.69 5.15 -8.95
N ALA A 51 -9.41 4.17 -8.40
CA ALA A 51 -10.37 4.39 -7.32
C ALA A 51 -9.71 4.99 -6.06
N LEU A 52 -8.42 4.68 -5.82
CA LEU A 52 -7.61 5.29 -4.77
C LEU A 52 -7.48 6.81 -4.92
N LEU A 53 -7.30 7.30 -6.15
CA LEU A 53 -7.24 8.74 -6.43
C LEU A 53 -8.58 9.42 -6.12
N GLY A 54 -9.68 8.71 -6.40
CA GLY A 54 -11.04 9.18 -6.12
C GLY A 54 -11.42 9.21 -4.64
N LEU A 55 -10.56 8.76 -3.72
CA LEU A 55 -10.80 8.87 -2.26
C LEU A 55 -10.34 10.21 -1.68
N LYS A 56 -9.62 11.04 -2.43
CA LYS A 56 -9.15 12.33 -1.91
C LYS A 56 -10.33 13.19 -1.48
N GLY A 57 -10.32 13.65 -0.24
CA GLY A 57 -11.38 14.52 0.31
C GLY A 57 -12.70 13.83 0.67
N SER A 58 -12.88 12.52 0.43
CA SER A 58 -14.13 11.83 0.78
C SER A 58 -14.36 11.73 2.29
N GLY A 59 -13.30 11.79 3.09
CA GLY A 59 -13.31 11.69 4.54
C GLY A 59 -13.30 13.03 5.29
N ARG A 60 -13.67 14.14 4.64
CA ARG A 60 -13.59 15.50 5.23
C ARG A 60 -14.29 15.63 6.59
N ALA A 61 -15.42 14.94 6.78
CA ALA A 61 -16.22 14.97 8.01
C ALA A 61 -15.90 13.80 8.97
N CYS A 62 -15.07 12.85 8.57
CA CYS A 62 -14.88 11.58 9.30
C CYS A 62 -13.95 11.70 10.51
N TRP A 63 -13.06 12.71 10.53
CA TRP A 63 -12.10 12.93 11.62
C TRP A 63 -12.06 14.43 11.98
N PRO A 64 -11.72 14.79 13.21
CA PRO A 64 -11.47 16.18 13.57
C PRO A 64 -10.30 16.74 12.76
N GLY A 65 -10.38 18.03 12.41
CA GLY A 65 -9.31 18.74 11.70
C GLY A 65 -8.01 18.72 12.49
N ALA A 66 -6.91 18.39 11.81
CA ALA A 66 -5.61 18.72 12.37
C ALA A 66 -5.56 20.25 12.59
N PRO A 67 -5.03 20.74 13.73
CA PRO A 67 -4.66 22.15 13.84
C PRO A 67 -3.78 22.51 12.64
N ARG A 68 -3.86 23.74 12.13
CA ARG A 68 -2.97 24.24 11.06
C ARG A 68 -1.51 24.06 11.48
N GLN A 69 -0.92 22.91 11.16
CA GLN A 69 0.52 22.73 11.21
C GLN A 69 1.08 23.51 10.03
N GLN A 70 1.94 24.48 10.35
CA GLN A 70 2.66 25.29 9.37
C GLN A 70 3.35 24.35 8.37
N ALA A 71 3.33 24.74 7.09
CA ALA A 71 3.96 24.02 6.00
C ALA A 71 5.42 23.68 6.37
N GLY A 72 5.64 22.44 6.77
CA GLY A 72 6.90 22.01 7.36
C GLY A 72 7.05 20.52 7.14
N THR A 73 7.80 20.21 6.08
CA THR A 73 8.44 18.93 5.73
C THR A 73 7.52 17.70 5.69
N THR A 74 7.58 16.97 4.57
CA THR A 74 7.25 15.54 4.53
C THR A 74 7.51 14.85 5.88
N GLY A 75 6.59 14.01 6.37
CA GLY A 75 7.08 12.85 7.10
C GLY A 75 7.99 12.11 6.11
N PRO A 76 9.32 12.07 6.31
CA PRO A 76 10.23 11.60 5.26
C PRO A 76 9.88 10.15 4.94
N ILE A 77 9.96 9.77 3.66
CA ILE A 77 10.04 8.34 3.30
C ILE A 77 11.25 7.81 4.07
N GLN A 78 11.00 7.00 5.09
CA GLN A 78 12.07 6.48 5.93
C GLN A 78 12.37 5.05 5.49
N PRO A 79 13.60 4.76 5.02
CA PRO A 79 13.97 3.42 4.62
C PRO A 79 13.93 2.47 5.83
N LEU A 80 13.36 1.28 5.65
CA LEU A 80 13.22 0.25 6.69
C LEU A 80 14.50 -0.62 6.85
N GLY A 81 15.63 -0.19 6.26
CA GLY A 81 16.87 -0.98 6.20
C GLY A 81 18.12 -0.21 5.77
N GLY A 82 18.19 1.09 6.05
CA GLY A 82 19.44 1.84 5.93
C GLY A 82 19.92 2.30 4.55
N SER A 83 19.31 1.82 3.46
CA SER A 83 19.66 2.32 2.13
C SER A 83 19.01 3.68 1.89
N ARG A 84 19.84 4.74 1.71
CA ARG A 84 19.42 6.06 1.21
C ARG A 84 19.14 6.07 -0.30
N ALA A 85 19.29 4.95 -0.99
CA ALA A 85 18.95 4.85 -2.41
C ALA A 85 17.44 5.03 -2.58
N GLY A 86 17.03 5.86 -3.53
CA GLY A 86 15.62 6.15 -3.79
C GLY A 86 14.80 4.88 -4.03
N LEU A 87 13.49 4.95 -3.77
CA LEU A 87 12.56 3.84 -3.98
C LEU A 87 12.58 3.38 -5.43
N ALA A 88 12.98 2.13 -5.65
CA ALA A 88 12.98 1.50 -6.97
C ALA A 88 11.53 1.27 -7.48
N LEU A 89 11.40 1.03 -8.78
CA LEU A 89 10.14 0.58 -9.36
C LEU A 89 9.75 -0.77 -8.73
N GLY A 90 8.49 -0.91 -8.33
CA GLY A 90 7.97 -2.10 -7.66
C GLY A 90 8.26 -2.18 -6.16
N SER A 91 8.95 -1.21 -5.57
CA SER A 91 9.18 -1.14 -4.12
C SER A 91 7.87 -1.27 -3.34
N ALA A 92 7.91 -2.09 -2.28
CA ALA A 92 6.88 -2.14 -1.26
C ALA A 92 7.12 -1.02 -0.25
N VAL A 93 6.10 -0.22 0.04
CA VAL A 93 6.18 0.93 0.95
C VAL A 93 5.05 0.86 1.96
N ALA A 94 5.39 0.78 3.24
CA ALA A 94 4.43 0.80 4.33
C ALA A 94 3.84 2.19 4.52
N ILE A 95 2.53 2.25 4.73
CA ILE A 95 1.81 3.50 4.98
C ILE A 95 0.85 3.26 6.14
N ASP A 96 0.85 4.17 7.11
CA ASP A 96 -0.08 4.09 8.22
C ASP A 96 -1.29 5.04 8.05
N ALA A 97 -2.23 4.95 8.99
CA ALA A 97 -3.41 5.81 8.99
C ALA A 97 -3.07 7.31 9.14
N THR A 98 -1.99 7.66 9.85
CA THR A 98 -1.57 9.06 10.01
C THR A 98 -1.12 9.68 8.69
N ALA A 99 -0.59 8.86 7.78
CA ALA A 99 -0.26 9.26 6.44
C ALA A 99 -1.46 9.28 5.48
N LEU A 100 -2.48 8.43 5.66
CA LEU A 100 -3.62 8.35 4.74
C LEU A 100 -4.76 9.31 5.10
N ILE A 101 -5.00 9.57 6.39
CA ILE A 101 -6.13 10.40 6.86
C ILE A 101 -6.09 11.83 6.29
N PRO A 102 -4.95 12.56 6.25
CA PRO A 102 -4.92 13.91 5.68
C PRO A 102 -5.31 13.93 4.19
N TYR A 103 -4.90 12.92 3.43
CA TYR A 103 -5.28 12.73 2.04
C TYR A 103 -6.78 12.45 1.89
N LEU A 104 -7.33 11.54 2.69
CA LEU A 104 -8.77 11.25 2.70
C LEU A 104 -9.60 12.46 3.13
N ARG A 105 -9.09 13.32 4.01
CA ARG A 105 -9.75 14.58 4.39
C ARG A 105 -9.64 15.66 3.31
N GLY A 106 -8.66 15.56 2.43
CA GLY A 106 -8.34 16.57 1.43
C GLY A 106 -7.73 17.84 2.04
N ASP A 107 -6.96 17.68 3.12
CA ASP A 107 -6.31 18.79 3.81
C ASP A 107 -5.14 19.35 2.98
N ALA A 108 -4.78 20.62 3.19
CA ALA A 108 -3.61 21.21 2.53
C ALA A 108 -2.30 20.48 2.85
N SER A 109 -2.21 19.84 4.03
CA SER A 109 -1.07 19.01 4.44
C SER A 109 -0.90 17.75 3.56
N SER A 110 -1.95 17.30 2.87
CA SER A 110 -1.91 16.13 1.99
C SER A 110 -1.08 16.32 0.71
N ARG A 111 -0.76 17.57 0.33
CA ARG A 111 0.07 17.88 -0.86
C ARG A 111 1.39 17.11 -0.91
N HIS A 112 1.96 16.80 0.25
CA HIS A 112 3.21 16.06 0.37
C HIS A 112 3.03 14.53 0.20
N GLN A 113 1.83 14.01 0.43
CA GLN A 113 1.49 12.58 0.33
C GLN A 113 0.92 12.22 -1.05
N GLU A 114 0.37 13.19 -1.78
CA GLU A 114 -0.18 13.01 -3.13
C GLU A 114 0.79 12.29 -4.09
N PRO A 115 2.08 12.68 -4.22
CA PRO A 115 2.99 12.01 -5.15
C PRO A 115 3.20 10.52 -4.85
N MET A 116 3.08 10.12 -3.58
CA MET A 116 3.16 8.72 -3.17
C MET A 116 1.90 7.95 -3.54
N ILE A 117 0.73 8.51 -3.23
CA ILE A 117 -0.56 7.89 -3.58
C ILE A 117 -0.67 7.75 -5.09
N GLU A 118 -0.20 8.75 -5.85
CA GLU A 118 -0.07 8.69 -7.29
C GLU A 118 0.91 7.62 -7.76
N ALA A 119 2.02 7.41 -7.05
CA ALA A 119 2.96 6.34 -7.37
C ALA A 119 2.33 4.95 -7.21
N ILE A 120 1.54 4.74 -6.16
CA ILE A 120 0.81 3.48 -5.94
C ILE A 120 -0.31 3.32 -6.97
N ALA A 121 -1.09 4.37 -7.22
CA ALA A 121 -2.17 4.36 -8.21
C ALA A 121 -1.63 4.12 -9.64
N ALA A 122 -0.45 4.65 -9.96
CA ALA A 122 0.24 4.40 -11.22
C ALA A 122 0.89 3.01 -11.30
N GLY A 123 0.91 2.25 -10.20
CA GLY A 123 1.58 0.94 -10.13
C GLY A 123 3.10 1.01 -10.05
N ARG A 124 3.67 2.19 -9.79
CA ARG A 124 5.12 2.36 -9.60
C ARG A 124 5.58 1.73 -8.30
N TRP A 125 4.76 1.78 -7.25
CA TRP A 125 5.01 1.15 -5.96
C TRP A 125 3.82 0.30 -5.53
N ARG A 126 4.05 -0.60 -4.58
CA ARG A 126 3.01 -1.33 -3.87
C ARG A 126 2.90 -0.81 -2.45
N GLY A 127 1.72 -0.41 -2.02
CA GLY A 127 1.49 -0.01 -0.63
C GLY A 127 1.40 -1.23 0.29
N VAL A 128 1.88 -1.13 1.51
CA VAL A 128 1.72 -2.14 2.56
C VAL A 128 0.94 -1.51 3.71
N LEU A 129 -0.15 -2.17 4.13
CA LEU A 129 -1.05 -1.70 5.19
C LEU A 129 -1.18 -2.77 6.27
N SER A 130 -1.28 -2.36 7.52
CA SER A 130 -1.70 -3.25 8.60
C SER A 130 -3.23 -3.31 8.71
N MET A 131 -3.76 -4.38 9.31
CA MET A 131 -5.18 -4.43 9.71
C MET A 131 -5.56 -3.29 10.65
N ARG A 132 -4.62 -2.80 11.48
CA ARG A 132 -4.87 -1.67 12.38
C ARG A 132 -5.11 -0.39 11.59
N THR A 133 -4.27 -0.12 10.59
CA THR A 133 -4.44 1.02 9.68
C THR A 133 -5.78 0.93 8.96
N LEU A 134 -6.14 -0.22 8.36
CA LEU A 134 -7.45 -0.39 7.72
C LEU A 134 -8.60 -0.11 8.70
N MET A 135 -8.53 -0.69 9.90
CA MET A 135 -9.52 -0.48 10.96
C MET A 135 -9.67 1.01 11.31
N THR A 136 -8.58 1.76 11.44
CA THR A 136 -8.63 3.20 11.70
C THR A 136 -9.28 3.98 10.54
N LEU A 137 -9.01 3.60 9.29
CA LEU A 137 -9.57 4.27 8.11
C LEU A 137 -11.08 4.07 8.01
N VAL A 138 -11.59 2.85 8.27
CA VAL A 138 -13.04 2.57 8.21
C VAL A 138 -13.80 3.11 9.43
N GLN A 139 -13.15 3.19 10.60
CA GLN A 139 -13.77 3.76 11.80
C GLN A 139 -14.23 5.22 11.63
N GLY A 140 -13.54 6.02 10.80
CA GLY A 140 -13.91 7.41 10.55
C GLY A 140 -15.33 7.54 9.98
N PRO A 141 -15.60 6.99 8.80
CA PRO A 141 -16.96 6.96 8.22
C PRO A 141 -17.99 6.26 9.10
N LEU A 142 -17.63 5.14 9.74
CA LEU A 142 -18.56 4.41 10.63
C LEU A 142 -19.03 5.26 11.82
N ARG A 143 -18.16 6.11 12.39
CA ARG A 143 -18.56 7.05 13.45
C ARG A 143 -19.57 8.11 12.98
N GLN A 144 -19.62 8.38 11.68
CA GLN A 144 -20.61 9.27 11.06
C GLN A 144 -21.87 8.52 10.58
N GLY A 145 -21.92 7.19 10.75
CA GLY A 145 -22.98 6.35 10.20
C GLY A 145 -22.89 6.12 8.69
N ASP A 146 -21.75 6.46 8.06
CA ASP A 146 -21.55 6.32 6.61
C ASP A 146 -20.95 4.94 6.27
N GLU A 147 -21.80 3.92 6.27
CA GLU A 147 -21.46 2.53 5.90
C GLU A 147 -20.98 2.41 4.44
N VAL A 148 -21.53 3.24 3.55
CA VAL A 148 -21.18 3.20 2.11
C VAL A 148 -19.74 3.64 1.92
N LEU A 149 -19.31 4.72 2.57
CA LEU A 149 -17.93 5.17 2.52
C LEU A 149 -16.98 4.23 3.27
N ALA A 150 -17.42 3.63 4.39
CA ALA A 150 -16.64 2.61 5.08
C ALA A 150 -16.35 1.40 4.18
N ALA A 151 -17.38 0.86 3.51
CA ALA A 151 -17.24 -0.23 2.55
C ALA A 151 -16.35 0.16 1.35
N ARG A 152 -16.47 1.40 0.88
CA ARG A 152 -15.60 1.93 -0.19
C ARG A 152 -14.14 2.00 0.24
N TYR A 153 -13.84 2.41 1.47
CA TYR A 153 -12.48 2.40 2.00
C TYR A 153 -11.95 0.98 2.13
N GLU A 154 -12.73 0.05 2.69
CA GLU A 154 -12.34 -1.36 2.77
C GLU A 154 -11.97 -1.89 1.39
N ALA A 155 -12.87 -1.79 0.41
CA ALA A 155 -12.67 -2.36 -0.92
C ALA A 155 -11.44 -1.77 -1.66
N VAL A 156 -11.13 -0.48 -1.45
CA VAL A 156 -9.97 0.16 -2.09
C VAL A 156 -8.67 -0.20 -1.39
N PHE A 157 -8.65 -0.23 -0.05
CA PHE A 157 -7.43 -0.51 0.73
C PHE A 157 -7.14 -2.01 0.89
N SER A 158 -8.09 -2.88 0.58
CA SER A 158 -7.89 -4.33 0.51
C SER A 158 -7.58 -4.84 -0.90
N ASP A 159 -7.59 -3.97 -1.93
CA ASP A 159 -7.33 -4.40 -3.31
C ASP A 159 -5.86 -4.82 -3.52
N PRO A 160 -5.58 -6.11 -3.81
CA PRO A 160 -4.22 -6.62 -3.99
C PRO A 160 -3.48 -5.98 -5.19
N ALA A 161 -4.23 -5.30 -6.07
CA ALA A 161 -3.68 -4.48 -7.13
C ALA A 161 -2.71 -3.41 -6.64
N ALA A 162 -3.08 -2.70 -5.58
CA ALA A 162 -2.37 -1.52 -5.07
C ALA A 162 -1.72 -1.82 -3.71
N TRP A 163 -2.33 -2.72 -2.94
CA TRP A 163 -2.04 -2.89 -1.53
C TRP A 163 -1.67 -4.33 -1.18
N THR A 164 -0.77 -4.47 -0.22
CA THR A 164 -0.62 -5.69 0.57
C THR A 164 -1.19 -5.38 1.94
N LEU A 165 -2.42 -5.82 2.18
CA LEU A 165 -3.05 -5.75 3.50
C LEU A 165 -2.58 -6.94 4.34
N VAL A 166 -1.74 -6.65 5.34
CA VAL A 166 -1.10 -7.66 6.19
C VAL A 166 -2.05 -8.09 7.29
N SER A 167 -2.48 -9.35 7.24
CA SER A 167 -3.32 -9.97 8.27
C SER A 167 -2.57 -10.13 9.60
N LEU A 168 -3.31 -10.07 10.72
CA LEU A 168 -2.76 -10.34 12.05
C LEU A 168 -2.61 -11.85 12.25
N THR A 169 -1.46 -12.39 11.87
CA THR A 169 -1.10 -13.80 12.06
C THR A 169 -0.27 -14.01 13.34
N PRO A 170 -0.16 -15.25 13.86
CA PRO A 170 0.75 -15.56 14.97
C PRO A 170 2.20 -15.12 14.71
N GLN A 171 2.65 -15.17 13.46
CA GLN A 171 3.99 -14.75 13.04
C GLN A 171 4.16 -13.24 13.16
N VAL A 172 3.17 -12.44 12.73
CA VAL A 172 3.18 -10.98 12.88
C VAL A 172 3.12 -10.60 14.36
N ALA A 173 2.27 -11.27 15.14
CA ALA A 173 2.17 -11.04 16.60
C ALA A 173 3.49 -11.36 17.32
N LEU A 174 4.14 -12.48 17.00
CA LEU A 174 5.44 -12.84 17.56
C LEU A 174 6.54 -11.83 17.14
N ALA A 175 6.54 -11.36 15.90
CA ALA A 175 7.46 -10.34 15.44
C ALA A 175 7.26 -9.02 16.21
N ALA A 176 6.02 -8.59 16.43
CA ALA A 176 5.70 -7.41 17.23
C ALA A 176 6.16 -7.57 18.69
N ALA A 177 5.96 -8.74 19.31
CA ALA A 177 6.45 -9.01 20.67
C ALA A 177 7.99 -8.98 20.74
N ARG A 178 8.69 -9.45 19.70
CA ARG A 178 10.15 -9.39 19.63
C ARG A 178 10.69 -7.96 19.56
N LEU A 179 10.01 -7.06 18.84
CA LEU A 179 10.36 -5.64 18.77
C LEU A 179 10.24 -4.93 20.13
N GLN A 180 9.44 -5.47 21.05
CA GLN A 180 9.23 -4.92 22.39
C GLN A 180 10.19 -5.49 23.44
N ARG A 181 11.17 -6.32 23.05
CA ARG A 181 12.11 -6.93 24.00
C ARG A 181 12.92 -5.86 24.75
N PRO A 182 13.14 -6.03 26.07
CA PRO A 182 14.04 -5.18 26.85
C PRO A 182 15.46 -5.19 26.26
N GLY A 183 16.08 -4.01 26.11
CA GLY A 183 17.41 -3.82 25.49
C GLY A 183 17.41 -2.99 24.20
N THR A 184 16.23 -2.61 23.70
CA THR A 184 16.04 -1.62 22.63
C THR A 184 15.95 -0.22 23.27
N PRO A 185 16.50 0.86 22.68
CA PRO A 185 16.66 2.17 23.36
C PRO A 185 15.36 2.87 23.81
N ALA A 186 14.19 2.33 23.48
CA ALA A 186 12.91 2.71 24.06
C ALA A 186 12.01 1.48 24.16
N THR A 187 11.24 1.36 25.25
CA THR A 187 10.13 0.39 25.31
C THR A 187 9.13 0.76 24.22
N MET A 188 9.00 -0.09 23.21
CA MET A 188 8.11 0.16 22.08
C MET A 188 6.66 -0.11 22.49
N GLU A 189 5.76 0.83 22.21
CA GLU A 189 4.32 0.62 22.43
C GLU A 189 3.79 -0.54 21.57
N PRO A 190 2.82 -1.33 22.07
CA PRO A 190 2.29 -2.49 21.33
C PRO A 190 1.73 -2.13 19.94
N GLU A 191 1.10 -0.96 19.81
CA GLU A 191 0.55 -0.48 18.54
C GLU A 191 1.65 -0.17 17.51
N ILE A 192 2.74 0.48 17.97
CA ILE A 192 3.91 0.82 17.13
C ILE A 192 4.62 -0.46 16.70
N ALA A 193 4.78 -1.41 17.63
CA ALA A 193 5.39 -2.70 17.36
C ALA A 193 4.57 -3.52 16.35
N LEU A 194 3.24 -3.48 16.44
CA LEU A 194 2.37 -4.17 15.50
C LEU A 194 2.43 -3.53 14.11
N GLU A 195 2.43 -2.19 14.01
CA GLU A 195 2.53 -1.48 12.74
C GLU A 195 3.86 -1.79 12.04
N LEU A 196 4.98 -1.71 12.77
CA LEU A 196 6.32 -2.02 12.26
C LEU A 196 6.45 -3.49 11.88
N ALA A 197 5.97 -4.41 12.71
CA ALA A 197 5.98 -5.84 12.39
C ALA A 197 5.17 -6.15 11.13
N SER A 198 4.02 -5.49 10.95
CA SER A 198 3.21 -5.63 9.73
C SER A 198 3.94 -5.11 8.50
N ALA A 199 4.57 -3.92 8.60
CA ALA A 199 5.37 -3.34 7.52
C ALA A 199 6.49 -4.30 7.08
N LEU A 200 7.28 -4.81 8.03
CA LEU A 200 8.37 -5.75 7.76
C LEU A 200 7.85 -7.06 7.17
N HIS A 201 6.75 -7.60 7.71
CA HIS A 201 6.15 -8.83 7.20
C HIS A 201 5.61 -8.69 5.77
N GLY A 202 5.06 -7.53 5.42
CA GLY A 202 4.65 -7.21 4.06
C GLY A 202 5.80 -6.89 3.11
N GLY A 203 7.06 -7.03 3.55
CA GLY A 203 8.25 -6.78 2.73
C GLY A 203 8.51 -5.31 2.44
N ALA A 204 7.95 -4.40 3.24
CA ALA A 204 8.14 -2.97 3.03
C ALA A 204 9.62 -2.60 3.17
N THR A 205 10.10 -1.80 2.22
CA THR A 205 11.48 -1.31 2.14
C THR A 205 11.61 0.12 2.65
N ALA A 206 10.48 0.83 2.76
CA ALA A 206 10.38 2.11 3.42
C ALA A 206 8.99 2.28 4.06
N MET A 207 8.87 3.29 4.90
CA MET A 207 7.63 3.65 5.56
C MET A 207 7.33 5.15 5.42
N ILE A 208 6.06 5.48 5.26
CA ILE A 208 5.53 6.84 5.39
C ILE A 208 4.57 6.90 6.57
N SER A 209 4.87 7.79 7.51
CA SER A 209 4.07 8.05 8.69
C SER A 209 4.25 9.51 9.12
N GLN A 210 3.25 10.07 9.80
CA GLN A 210 3.36 11.33 10.54
C GLN A 210 3.55 11.09 12.06
N ASP A 211 3.48 9.84 12.53
CA ASP A 211 3.79 9.49 13.92
C ASP A 211 5.31 9.44 14.12
N LEU A 212 5.86 10.49 14.73
CA LEU A 212 7.29 10.60 15.01
C LEU A 212 7.81 9.48 15.92
N ARG A 213 6.97 8.88 16.77
CA ARG A 213 7.36 7.75 17.64
C ARG A 213 7.57 6.50 16.80
N LEU A 214 6.71 6.27 15.82
CA LEU A 214 6.82 5.16 14.89
C LEU A 214 8.04 5.34 13.95
N LEU A 215 8.30 6.57 13.48
CA LEU A 215 9.50 6.87 12.71
C LEU A 215 10.79 6.70 13.54
N ALA A 216 10.79 7.12 14.81
CA ALA A 216 11.93 6.95 15.71
C ALA A 216 12.21 5.47 16.07
N ALA A 217 11.19 4.61 15.94
CA ALA A 217 11.27 3.18 16.20
C ALA A 217 11.83 2.38 15.00
N LEU A 218 12.05 3.01 13.84
CA LEU A 218 12.56 2.32 12.67
C LEU A 218 14.01 1.85 12.90
N PRO A 219 14.38 0.67 12.40
CA PRO A 219 15.76 0.20 12.48
C PRO A 219 16.67 1.19 11.75
N LEU A 220 17.65 1.74 12.47
CA LEU A 220 18.66 2.63 11.90
C LEU A 220 19.45 1.89 10.81
N PRO A 221 20.00 2.62 9.81
CA PRO A 221 20.99 2.05 8.91
C PRO A 221 22.10 1.39 9.71
N SER A 222 22.28 0.09 9.55
CA SER A 222 23.54 -0.54 9.94
C SER A 222 24.62 0.03 9.02
N HIS A 223 25.43 0.95 9.53
CA HIS A 223 26.69 1.27 8.88
C HIS A 223 27.48 -0.04 8.76
N PRO A 224 28.03 -0.38 7.58
CA PRO A 224 29.00 -1.46 7.52
C PRO A 224 30.14 -1.11 8.47
N PRO A 225 30.70 -2.09 9.21
CA PRO A 225 31.86 -1.81 10.04
C PRO A 225 32.95 -1.21 9.14
N LEU A 226 33.45 -0.02 9.51
CA LEU A 226 34.66 0.54 8.93
C LEU A 226 35.75 -0.54 9.07
N ARG A 227 36.20 -1.06 7.93
CA ARG A 227 37.37 -1.92 7.85
C ARG A 227 38.63 -1.10 8.03
#